data_AF-A0A1S3GUC6-F1
#
_entry.id   AF-A0A1S3GUC6-F1
#
_cell.length_a   1.000
_cell.length_b   1.000
_cell.length_c   1.000
_cell.angle_alpha   90.00
_cell.angle_beta   90.00
_cell.angle_gamma   90.00
#
_symmetry.space_group_name_H-M   'P 1'
#
loop_
_entity.id
_entity.type
_entity.pdbx_description
1 polymer ?
#
loop_
_entity_poly.entity_id
_entity_poly.type
_entity_poly.pdbx_seq_one_letter_code
_entity_poly.pdbx_strand_id
1 'polypeptide(L)'
;MFISLIIFVTFLGLQILYTLLQNVAQEEAAAQSFYQTYFCDILQHIFSVVTDTSHTAGLTMHASILAYMFNLVEEGKISTPLNPGNPVNNQMFIQEYVANLLKSAFPHLQDAQVKLFVTGLFSLNQDIPAFKEHLRDFLVQIKVSIFLQE
;
A
#
# COMPACT_ATOMS: atom_id res chain seq x y z
N MET A 1 26.02 -8.73 -0.92
CA MET A 1 26.59 -7.53 -0.27
C MET A 1 26.02 -6.22 -0.83
N PHE A 2 25.83 -6.07 -2.15
CA PHE A 2 25.15 -4.89 -2.75
C PHE A 2 23.64 -4.81 -2.48
N ILE A 3 22.96 -5.97 -2.43
CA ILE A 3 21.52 -6.03 -2.12
C ILE A 3 21.24 -5.54 -0.69
N SER A 4 22.06 -5.96 0.29
CA SER A 4 21.94 -5.53 1.69
C SER A 4 22.13 -4.02 1.93
N LEU A 5 22.89 -3.33 1.06
CA LEU A 5 23.10 -1.88 1.15
C LEU A 5 21.87 -1.11 0.64
N ILE A 6 21.23 -1.61 -0.43
CA ILE A 6 19.95 -1.06 -0.93
C ILE A 6 18.87 -1.27 0.12
N ILE A 7 18.79 -2.45 0.74
CA ILE A 7 17.81 -2.73 1.81
C ILE A 7 18.00 -1.82 3.03
N PHE A 8 19.23 -1.45 3.38
CA PHE A 8 19.49 -0.53 4.49
C PHE A 8 18.99 0.90 4.16
N VAL A 9 19.17 1.33 2.91
CA VAL A 9 18.60 2.60 2.40
C VAL A 9 17.07 2.53 2.37
N THR A 10 16.48 1.41 1.96
CA THR A 10 15.02 1.22 1.95
C THR A 10 14.45 1.20 3.36
N PHE A 11 15.14 0.59 4.34
CA PHE A 11 14.71 0.54 5.73
C PHE A 11 14.74 1.92 6.40
N LEU A 12 15.84 2.66 6.22
CA LEU A 12 15.96 4.03 6.72
C LEU A 12 14.97 4.95 6.01
N GLY A 13 14.80 4.80 4.69
CA GLY A 13 13.81 5.54 3.89
C GLY A 13 12.38 5.30 4.37
N LEU A 14 12.01 4.05 4.67
CA LEU A 14 10.71 3.73 5.25
C LEU A 14 10.51 4.35 6.63
N GLN A 15 11.54 4.32 7.48
CA GLN A 15 11.44 4.88 8.83
C GLN A 15 11.30 6.41 8.79
N ILE A 16 12.02 7.07 7.87
CA ILE A 16 11.90 8.51 7.62
C ILE A 16 10.51 8.82 7.07
N LEU A 17 10.02 8.03 6.11
CA LEU A 17 8.69 8.20 5.53
C LEU A 17 7.58 8.07 6.58
N TYR A 18 7.68 7.06 7.45
CA TYR A 18 6.73 6.87 8.54
C TYR A 18 6.76 8.05 9.52
N THR A 19 7.95 8.50 9.93
CA THR A 19 8.11 9.69 10.78
C THR A 19 7.55 10.95 10.11
N LEU A 20 7.79 11.11 8.80
CA LEU A 20 7.28 12.23 8.03
C LEU A 20 5.75 12.19 7.95
N LEU A 21 5.15 11.03 7.70
CA LEU A 21 3.69 10.86 7.71
C LEU A 21 3.09 11.24 9.07
N GLN A 22 3.73 10.84 10.18
CA GLN A 22 3.28 11.22 11.52
C GLN A 22 3.40 12.72 11.78
N ASN A 23 4.50 13.35 11.36
CA ASN A 23 4.70 14.79 11.50
C ASN A 23 3.70 15.59 10.66
N VAL A 24 3.49 15.17 9.41
CA VAL A 24 2.52 15.78 8.51
C VAL A 24 1.11 15.61 9.07
N ALA A 25 0.77 14.47 9.67
CA ALA A 25 -0.53 14.27 10.31
C ALA A 25 -0.81 15.22 11.49
N GLN A 26 0.21 15.82 12.11
CA GLN A 26 0.03 16.86 13.13
C GLN A 26 -0.34 18.22 12.52
N GLU A 27 -0.07 18.43 11.23
CA GLU A 27 -0.24 19.70 10.54
C GLU A 27 -1.37 19.60 9.50
N GLU A 28 -2.62 19.55 9.97
CA GLU A 28 -3.81 19.27 9.16
C GLU A 28 -3.89 20.10 7.86
N ALA A 29 -3.52 21.38 7.89
CA ALA A 29 -3.60 22.26 6.72
C ALA A 29 -2.61 21.87 5.60
N ALA A 30 -1.37 21.51 5.94
CA ALA A 30 -0.37 21.06 4.98
C ALA A 30 -0.55 19.58 4.62
N ALA A 31 -1.08 18.78 5.55
CA ALA A 31 -1.34 17.36 5.38
C ALA A 31 -2.24 17.06 4.20
N GLN A 32 -3.31 17.83 4.02
CA GLN A 32 -4.25 17.60 2.93
C GLN A 32 -3.60 17.72 1.55
N SER A 33 -2.75 18.72 1.32
CA SER A 33 -2.00 18.91 0.08
C SER A 33 -0.94 17.84 -0.11
N PHE A 34 -0.31 17.41 0.99
CA PHE A 34 0.66 16.32 0.98
C PHE A 34 0.00 14.99 0.58
N TYR A 35 -1.15 14.65 1.17
CA TYR A 35 -1.87 13.44 0.82
C TYR A 35 -2.33 13.46 -0.63
N GLN A 36 -2.89 14.58 -1.10
CA GLN A 36 -3.33 14.67 -2.50
C GLN A 36 -2.19 14.45 -3.51
N THR A 37 -0.98 14.92 -3.18
CA THR A 37 0.17 14.86 -4.10
C THR A 37 0.99 13.58 -3.96
N TYR A 38 1.23 13.11 -2.74
CA TYR A 38 2.18 12.03 -2.46
C TYR A 38 1.53 10.72 -2.01
N PHE A 39 0.26 10.70 -1.60
CA PHE A 39 -0.37 9.49 -1.05
C PHE A 39 -0.39 8.36 -2.07
N CYS A 40 -0.82 8.64 -3.31
CA CYS A 40 -0.89 7.64 -4.37
C CYS A 40 0.50 7.13 -4.76
N ASP A 41 1.48 8.03 -4.94
CA ASP A 41 2.87 7.67 -5.23
C ASP A 41 3.48 6.80 -4.14
N ILE A 42 3.35 7.20 -2.86
CA ILE A 42 3.84 6.42 -1.72
C ILE A 42 3.20 5.02 -1.74
N LEU A 43 1.88 4.95 -1.89
CA LEU A 43 1.16 3.70 -1.88
C LEU A 43 1.62 2.78 -3.01
N GLN A 44 1.77 3.32 -4.23
CA GLN A 44 2.31 2.60 -5.38
C GLN A 44 3.73 2.09 -5.13
N HIS A 45 4.62 2.93 -4.59
CA HIS A 45 6.00 2.53 -4.30
C HIS A 45 6.07 1.42 -3.25
N ILE A 46 5.29 1.52 -2.17
CA ILE A 46 5.25 0.48 -1.13
C ILE A 46 4.70 -0.83 -1.72
N PHE A 47 3.62 -0.78 -2.49
CA PHE A 47 3.09 -1.97 -3.17
C PHE A 47 4.13 -2.60 -4.11
N SER A 48 4.80 -1.79 -4.92
CA SER A 48 5.84 -2.28 -5.84
C SER A 48 6.97 -3.02 -5.11
N VAL A 49 7.41 -2.50 -3.95
CA VAL A 49 8.45 -3.15 -3.12
C VAL A 49 7.93 -4.41 -2.44
N VAL A 50 6.69 -4.38 -1.92
CA VAL A 50 6.03 -5.55 -1.31
C VAL A 50 5.85 -6.68 -2.35
N THR A 51 5.57 -6.33 -3.61
CA THR A 51 5.46 -7.29 -4.72
C THR A 51 6.79 -7.82 -5.24
N ASP A 52 7.92 -7.12 -4.99
CA ASP A 52 9.25 -7.61 -5.35
C ASP A 52 9.75 -8.61 -4.28
N THR A 53 9.64 -9.89 -4.63
CA THR A 53 9.74 -11.03 -3.72
C THR A 53 11.12 -11.37 -3.14
N SER A 54 11.99 -10.38 -2.95
CA SER A 54 13.37 -10.60 -2.53
C SER A 54 13.58 -10.50 -1.00
N HIS A 55 12.65 -9.91 -0.23
CA HIS A 55 12.91 -9.57 1.18
C HIS A 55 11.71 -9.75 2.15
N THR A 56 11.48 -10.99 2.61
CA THR A 56 10.48 -11.30 3.66
C THR A 56 10.73 -10.54 4.97
N ALA A 57 11.97 -10.12 5.23
CA ALA A 57 12.36 -9.41 6.46
C ALA A 57 11.80 -7.97 6.57
N GLY A 58 11.42 -7.33 5.45
CA GLY A 58 10.87 -5.96 5.44
C GLY A 58 9.34 -5.89 5.48
N LEU A 59 8.65 -7.04 5.29
CA LEU A 59 7.20 -7.07 5.10
C LEU A 59 6.42 -6.50 6.29
N THR A 60 6.91 -6.69 7.51
CA THR A 60 6.26 -6.14 8.72
C THR A 60 6.20 -4.61 8.69
N MET A 61 7.28 -3.95 8.28
CA MET A 61 7.35 -2.48 8.21
C MET A 61 6.45 -1.94 7.09
N HIS A 62 6.46 -2.59 5.92
CA HIS A 62 5.55 -2.24 4.82
C HIS A 62 4.09 -2.44 5.20
N ALA A 63 3.76 -3.56 5.85
CA ALA A 63 2.43 -3.85 6.36
C ALA A 63 1.98 -2.76 7.35
N SER A 64 2.84 -2.35 8.28
CA SER A 64 2.51 -1.28 9.23
C SER A 64 2.24 0.07 8.56
N ILE A 65 3.06 0.44 7.57
CA ILE A 65 2.86 1.71 6.84
C ILE A 65 1.58 1.66 6.01
N LEU A 66 1.33 0.56 5.29
CA LEU A 66 0.10 0.39 4.51
C LEU A 66 -1.12 0.42 5.42
N ALA A 67 -1.13 -0.36 6.50
CA ALA A 67 -2.20 -0.38 7.49
C ALA A 67 -2.50 1.02 8.03
N TYR A 68 -1.46 1.79 8.37
CA TYR A 68 -1.60 3.18 8.80
C TYR A 68 -2.22 4.07 7.70
N MET A 69 -1.76 3.97 6.46
CA MET A 69 -2.31 4.73 5.33
C MET A 69 -3.78 4.39 5.06
N PHE A 70 -4.15 3.10 5.07
CA PHE A 70 -5.53 2.66 4.88
C PHE A 70 -6.43 3.11 6.03
N ASN A 71 -5.94 3.07 7.27
CA ASN A 71 -6.65 3.56 8.44
C ASN A 71 -6.91 5.08 8.36
N LEU A 72 -5.93 5.88 7.90
CA LEU A 72 -6.14 7.32 7.67
C LEU A 72 -7.27 7.62 6.67
N VAL A 73 -7.37 6.82 5.60
CA VAL A 73 -8.44 6.94 4.60
C VAL A 73 -9.79 6.52 5.19
N GLU A 74 -9.82 5.47 6.00
CA GLU A 74 -11.03 4.94 6.64
C GLU A 74 -11.57 5.83 7.75
N GLU A 75 -10.71 6.39 8.60
CA GLU A 75 -11.10 7.37 9.62
C GLU A 75 -11.51 8.72 9.02
N GLY A 76 -11.35 8.92 7.71
CA GLY A 76 -11.69 10.17 7.04
C GLY A 76 -10.74 11.33 7.38
N LYS A 77 -9.51 11.04 7.82
CA LYS A 77 -8.47 12.06 8.08
C LYS A 77 -8.08 12.83 6.83
N ILE A 78 -8.21 12.18 5.67
CA ILE A 78 -8.05 12.80 4.36
C ILE A 78 -9.39 13.42 3.97
N SER A 79 -9.55 14.71 4.26
CA SER A 79 -10.73 15.49 3.87
C SER A 79 -10.63 16.02 2.44
N THR A 80 -9.43 16.13 1.87
CA THR A 80 -9.28 16.49 0.46
C THR A 80 -9.63 15.32 -0.46
N PRO A 81 -10.30 15.58 -1.58
CA PRO A 81 -10.51 14.55 -2.60
C PRO A 81 -9.15 14.20 -3.23
N LEU A 82 -8.73 12.95 -3.06
CA LEU A 82 -7.52 12.42 -3.69
C LEU A 82 -7.60 12.48 -5.22
N ASN A 83 -8.82 12.50 -5.76
CA ASN A 83 -9.07 12.76 -7.16
C ASN A 83 -9.79 14.11 -7.36
N PRO A 84 -9.11 15.16 -7.86
CA PRO A 84 -9.75 16.45 -8.13
C PRO A 84 -10.79 16.39 -9.25
N GLY A 85 -10.78 15.34 -10.08
CA GLY A 85 -11.72 15.16 -11.21
C GLY A 85 -12.99 14.40 -10.87
N ASN A 86 -13.05 13.67 -9.74
CA ASN A 86 -14.24 12.95 -9.32
C ASN A 86 -14.31 12.88 -7.77
N PRO A 87 -15.20 13.63 -7.11
CA PRO A 87 -15.35 13.63 -5.65
C PRO A 87 -16.07 12.35 -5.17
N VAL A 88 -15.48 11.20 -5.49
CA VAL A 88 -15.88 9.90 -4.96
C VAL A 88 -15.27 9.75 -3.56
N ASN A 89 -15.91 8.99 -2.68
CA ASN A 89 -15.34 8.60 -1.39
C ASN A 89 -13.88 8.17 -1.56
N ASN A 90 -12.97 8.79 -0.79
CA ASN A 90 -11.53 8.51 -0.84
C ASN A 90 -11.23 7.01 -0.70
N GLN A 91 -12.00 6.28 0.11
CA GLN A 91 -11.95 4.82 0.19
C GLN A 91 -12.17 4.15 -1.17
N MET A 92 -13.29 4.44 -1.85
CA MET A 92 -13.64 3.82 -3.12
C MET A 92 -12.61 4.16 -4.20
N PHE A 93 -12.11 5.40 -4.21
CA PHE A 93 -11.03 5.80 -5.11
C PHE A 93 -9.75 5.00 -4.89
N ILE A 94 -9.32 4.84 -3.63
CA ILE A 94 -8.13 4.04 -3.30
C ILE A 94 -8.35 2.57 -3.65
N GLN A 95 -9.55 2.03 -3.45
CA GLN A 95 -9.86 0.66 -3.83
C GLN A 95 -9.70 0.44 -5.33
N GLU A 96 -10.25 1.33 -6.16
CA GLU A 96 -10.09 1.26 -7.61
C GLU A 96 -8.65 1.52 -8.04
N TYR A 97 -7.95 2.45 -7.40
CA TYR A 97 -6.55 2.76 -7.71
C TYR A 97 -5.64 1.55 -7.46
N VAL A 98 -5.75 0.91 -6.30
CA VAL A 98 -5.00 -0.31 -5.97
C VAL A 98 -5.39 -1.46 -6.89
N ALA A 99 -6.69 -1.60 -7.21
CA ALA A 99 -7.14 -2.63 -8.13
C ALA A 99 -6.54 -2.46 -9.53
N ASN A 100 -6.51 -1.23 -10.05
CA ASN A 100 -5.89 -0.93 -11.34
C ASN A 100 -4.38 -1.16 -11.33
N LEU A 101 -3.71 -0.79 -10.23
CA LEU A 101 -2.27 -1.00 -10.06
C LEU A 101 -1.92 -2.50 -10.10
N LEU A 102 -2.68 -3.32 -9.35
CA LEU A 102 -2.52 -4.78 -9.35
C LEU A 102 -2.86 -5.41 -10.69
N LYS A 103 -3.92 -4.95 -11.37
CA LYS A 103 -4.28 -5.41 -12.72
C LYS A 103 -3.22 -5.04 -13.76
N SER A 104 -2.61 -3.85 -13.64
CA SER A 104 -1.55 -3.42 -14.55
C SER A 104 -0.26 -4.21 -14.32
N ALA A 105 0.08 -4.53 -13.07
CA ALA A 105 1.25 -5.32 -12.73
C ALA A 105 1.05 -6.83 -13.03
N PHE A 106 -0.16 -7.33 -12.80
CA PHE A 106 -0.56 -8.73 -12.93
C PHE A 106 -1.89 -8.85 -13.69
N PRO A 107 -1.87 -8.70 -15.02
CA PRO A 107 -3.08 -8.75 -15.85
C PRO A 107 -3.81 -10.10 -15.82
N HIS A 108 -3.14 -11.14 -15.32
CA HIS A 108 -3.70 -12.48 -15.14
C HIS A 108 -4.56 -12.64 -13.87
N LEU A 109 -4.47 -11.70 -12.92
CA LEU A 109 -5.32 -11.74 -11.72
C LEU A 109 -6.78 -11.48 -12.09
N GLN A 110 -7.68 -12.26 -11.49
CA GLN A 110 -9.11 -12.05 -11.67
C GLN A 110 -9.56 -10.78 -10.94
N ASP A 111 -10.44 -9.99 -11.56
CA ASP A 111 -11.02 -8.80 -10.94
C ASP A 111 -11.67 -9.09 -9.58
N ALA A 112 -12.28 -10.26 -9.43
CA ALA A 112 -12.87 -10.72 -8.18
C ALA A 112 -11.81 -10.93 -7.08
N GLN A 113 -10.65 -11.53 -7.42
CA GLN A 113 -9.56 -11.73 -6.46
C GLN A 113 -8.94 -10.40 -6.03
N VAL A 114 -8.72 -9.50 -6.99
CA VAL A 114 -8.18 -8.16 -6.72
C VAL A 114 -9.12 -7.39 -5.80
N LYS A 115 -10.43 -7.41 -6.07
CA LYS A 115 -11.43 -6.78 -5.19
C LYS A 115 -11.43 -7.38 -3.80
N LEU A 116 -11.45 -8.71 -3.66
CA LEU A 116 -11.41 -9.38 -2.36
C LEU A 116 -10.15 -9.03 -1.56
N PHE A 117 -9.00 -9.01 -2.23
CA PHE A 117 -7.73 -8.61 -1.61
C PHE A 117 -7.79 -7.17 -1.11
N VAL A 118 -8.20 -6.24 -1.96
CA VAL A 118 -8.33 -4.83 -1.60
C VAL A 118 -9.30 -4.64 -0.44
N THR A 119 -10.47 -5.31 -0.44
CA THR A 119 -11.40 -5.27 0.69
C THR A 119 -10.78 -5.84 1.97
N GLY A 120 -10.02 -6.94 1.86
CA GLY A 120 -9.29 -7.52 2.98
C GLY A 120 -8.27 -6.58 3.59
N LEU A 121 -7.55 -5.78 2.78
CA LEU A 121 -6.62 -4.77 3.28
C LEU A 121 -7.31 -3.74 4.17
N PHE A 122 -8.49 -3.26 3.78
CA PHE A 122 -9.27 -2.34 4.62
C PHE A 122 -9.76 -3.03 5.90
N SER A 123 -10.31 -4.26 5.80
CA SER A 123 -10.81 -4.97 6.98
C SER A 123 -9.72 -5.35 7.99
N LEU A 124 -8.48 -5.53 7.55
CA LEU A 124 -7.36 -5.97 8.37
C LEU A 124 -6.44 -4.80 8.78
N ASN A 125 -6.74 -3.55 8.39
CA ASN A 125 -5.89 -2.39 8.66
C ASN A 125 -5.64 -2.13 10.16
N GLN A 126 -6.46 -2.67 11.07
CA GLN A 126 -6.28 -2.58 12.52
C GLN A 126 -5.44 -3.72 13.11
N ASP A 127 -5.26 -4.82 12.37
CA ASP A 127 -4.53 -6.02 12.80
C ASP A 127 -3.31 -6.24 11.89
N ILE A 128 -2.19 -5.63 12.27
CA ILE A 128 -0.90 -5.72 11.56
C ILE A 128 -0.47 -7.18 11.31
N PRO A 129 -0.50 -8.11 12.30
CA PRO A 129 -0.19 -9.51 12.05
C PRO A 129 -1.07 -10.14 10.96
N ALA A 130 -2.39 -9.97 11.05
CA ALA A 130 -3.33 -10.55 10.08
C ALA A 130 -3.20 -9.88 8.70
N PHE A 131 -3.01 -8.57 8.64
CA PHE A 131 -2.75 -7.81 7.41
C PHE A 131 -1.49 -8.30 6.72
N LYS A 132 -0.43 -8.56 7.48
CA LYS A 132 0.82 -9.11 6.97
C LYS A 132 0.63 -10.52 6.41
N GLU A 133 -0.12 -11.38 7.09
CA GLU A 133 -0.45 -12.72 6.57
C GLU A 133 -1.27 -12.61 5.28
N HIS A 134 -2.26 -11.74 5.23
CA HIS A 134 -3.08 -11.51 4.04
C HIS A 134 -2.25 -11.03 2.84
N LEU A 135 -1.34 -10.06 3.07
CA LEU A 135 -0.36 -9.64 2.07
C LEU A 135 0.50 -10.81 1.61
N ARG A 136 1.03 -11.60 2.55
CA ARG A 136 1.91 -12.72 2.24
C ARG A 136 1.21 -13.78 1.39
N ASP A 137 -0.01 -14.16 1.75
CA ASP A 137 -0.81 -15.13 1.01
C ASP A 137 -1.08 -14.64 -0.42
N PHE A 138 -1.43 -13.36 -0.57
CA PHE A 138 -1.63 -12.76 -1.89
C PHE A 138 -0.35 -12.77 -2.74
N LEU A 139 0.81 -12.44 -2.16
CA LEU A 139 2.10 -12.52 -2.85
C LEU A 139 2.45 -13.95 -3.29
N VAL A 140 2.15 -14.94 -2.45
CA VAL A 140 2.33 -16.35 -2.79
C VAL A 140 1.41 -16.74 -3.94
N GLN A 141 0.15 -16.33 -3.93
CA GLN A 141 -0.80 -16.60 -5.02
C GLN A 141 -0.35 -16.00 -6.36
N ILE A 142 0.15 -14.77 -6.35
CA ILE A 142 0.71 -14.13 -7.54
C ILE A 142 1.91 -14.92 -8.07
N LYS A 143 2.85 -15.28 -7.19
CA LYS A 143 4.03 -16.08 -7.56
C LYS A 143 3.65 -17.41 -8.19
N VAL A 144 2.70 -18.12 -7.60
CA VAL A 144 2.22 -19.41 -8.11
C VAL A 144 1.55 -19.23 -9.48
N SER A 145 0.75 -18.18 -9.68
CA SER A 145 0.13 -17.89 -10.99
C SER A 145 1.17 -17.64 -12.07
N ILE A 146 2.25 -16.92 -11.76
CA ILE A 146 3.34 -16.64 -12.71
C ILE A 146 4.09 -17.93 -13.07
N PHE A 147 4.41 -18.78 -12.08
CA PHE A 147 5.15 -20.02 -12.29
C PHE A 147 4.39 -21.09 -13.10
N LEU A 148 3.06 -21.07 -13.12
CA LEU A 148 2.25 -22.01 -13.90
C LEU A 148 2.15 -21.64 -15.39
N GLN A 149 2.77 -20.54 -15.82
CA GLN A 149 2.75 -20.06 -17.21
C GLN A 149 4.10 -20.20 -17.94
N GLU A 150 5.16 -20.69 -17.28
CA GLU A 150 6.42 -21.08 -17.92
C GLU A 150 6.49 -22.60 -18.21
#